data_AF-A0A0U3MAP9-F1
#
_entry.id   AF-A0A0U3MAP9-F1
#
_cell.length_a   1.000
_cell.length_b   1.000
_cell.length_c   1.000
_cell.angle_alpha   90.00
_cell.angle_beta   90.00
_cell.angle_gamma   90.00
#
_symmetry.space_group_name_H-M   'P 1'
#
loop_
_entity.id
_entity.type
_entity.pdbx_description
1 polymer ?
#
loop_
_entity_poly.entity_id
_entity_poly.type
_entity_poly.pdbx_seq_one_letter_code
_entity_poly.pdbx_strand_id
1 'polypeptide(L)'
;MKRILAAALVALPFAGFAATDDNLLTNGSFESNLLRNGSWSNFTSIEGWTVGSKGVEVRNNVSGSALDGHNFVELDTTGNSSISQSFATVAGYTYELSFSYANRSDNRGAVSNGIAWSVGSLSGTVGQNTTTSWTTYTTSFIGTGNPMTLTFAAIGRADSYGTSLDNVSLSVLSTVPEPQGYALMLAGLGTVGLLSRRRRRNV
;
A
#
# COMPACT_ATOMS: atom_id res chain seq x y z
N MET A 1 45.40 -17.44 45.04
CA MET A 1 44.79 -16.25 44.39
C MET A 1 44.02 -16.72 43.15
N LYS A 2 42.70 -16.92 43.26
CA LYS A 2 41.86 -17.42 42.14
C LYS A 2 41.25 -16.22 41.40
N ARG A 3 41.64 -16.04 40.14
CA ARG A 3 41.19 -14.94 39.28
C ARG A 3 39.74 -15.19 38.84
N ILE A 4 38.82 -14.29 39.18
CA ILE A 4 37.45 -14.30 38.70
C ILE A 4 37.42 -13.52 37.38
N LEU A 5 37.24 -14.23 36.27
CA LEU A 5 37.00 -13.62 34.95
C LEU A 5 35.52 -13.22 34.87
N ALA A 6 35.24 -11.93 34.94
CA ALA A 6 33.92 -11.38 34.64
C ALA A 6 33.74 -11.35 33.11
N ALA A 7 32.78 -12.12 32.60
CA ALA A 7 32.38 -12.05 31.19
C ALA A 7 31.42 -10.86 31.02
N ALA A 8 31.86 -9.83 30.30
CA ALA A 8 31.01 -8.71 29.91
C ALA A 8 30.06 -9.18 28.80
N LEU A 9 28.75 -9.12 29.07
CA LEU A 9 27.71 -9.38 28.09
C LEU A 9 27.56 -8.11 27.23
N VAL A 10 28.04 -8.15 25.99
CA VAL A 10 27.84 -7.07 25.02
C VAL A 10 26.40 -7.14 24.54
N ALA A 11 25.56 -6.21 24.98
CA ALA A 11 24.22 -6.03 24.46
C ALA A 11 24.31 -5.26 23.13
N LEU A 12 24.03 -5.93 22.01
CA LEU A 12 23.82 -5.28 20.72
C LEU A 12 22.43 -4.60 20.73
N PRO A 13 22.30 -3.38 20.20
CA PRO A 13 20.99 -2.73 20.08
C PRO A 13 20.17 -3.44 19.01
N PHE A 14 19.07 -4.08 19.41
CA PHE A 14 18.04 -4.59 18.50
C PHE A 14 17.17 -3.41 18.05
N ALA A 15 17.30 -3.01 16.79
CA ALA A 15 16.34 -2.10 16.17
C ALA A 15 15.05 -2.89 15.89
N GLY A 16 14.00 -2.67 16.69
CA GLY A 16 12.65 -3.06 16.31
C GLY A 16 12.23 -2.21 15.12
N PHE A 17 11.83 -2.85 14.02
CA PHE A 17 11.16 -2.15 12.93
C PHE A 17 9.78 -1.75 13.44
N ALA A 18 9.61 -0.49 13.83
CA ALA A 18 8.29 0.08 14.01
C ALA A 18 7.60 0.11 12.64
N ALA A 19 6.33 -0.29 12.59
CA ALA A 19 5.51 -0.04 11.42
C ALA A 19 5.40 1.49 11.26
N THR A 20 5.95 2.02 10.18
CA THR A 20 5.73 3.41 9.80
C THR A 20 4.33 3.52 9.22
N ASP A 21 3.56 4.53 9.63
CA ASP A 21 2.25 4.92 9.08
C ASP A 21 2.37 5.51 7.65
N ASP A 22 3.53 5.36 7.03
CA ASP A 22 3.85 5.90 5.71
C ASP A 22 3.23 5.01 4.64
N ASN A 23 2.48 5.63 3.73
CA ASN A 23 2.02 5.00 2.51
C ASN A 23 3.23 4.51 1.71
N LEU A 24 3.28 3.21 1.44
CA LEU A 24 4.35 2.57 0.67
C LEU A 24 4.30 2.96 -0.83
N LEU A 25 3.19 3.54 -1.27
CA LEU A 25 3.03 4.05 -2.63
C LEU A 25 3.48 5.50 -2.71
N THR A 26 4.24 5.81 -3.74
CA THR A 26 4.54 7.18 -4.14
C THR A 26 3.32 7.78 -4.84
N ASN A 27 2.99 9.03 -4.49
CA ASN A 27 1.95 9.83 -5.15
C ASN A 27 0.58 9.10 -5.19
N GLY A 28 0.16 8.57 -4.03
CA GLY A 28 -1.08 7.80 -3.88
C GLY A 28 -2.37 8.60 -4.11
N SER A 29 -2.35 9.92 -3.88
CA SER A 29 -3.44 10.87 -4.20
C SER A 29 -3.16 11.74 -5.43
N PHE A 30 -2.15 11.40 -6.24
CA PHE A 30 -1.95 12.01 -7.56
C PHE A 30 -1.65 13.53 -7.58
N GLU A 31 -1.14 14.08 -6.47
CA GLU A 31 -0.85 15.51 -6.29
C GLU A 31 0.44 16.00 -6.96
N SER A 32 1.30 15.12 -7.47
CA SER A 32 2.61 15.51 -8.03
C SER A 32 2.51 16.36 -9.31
N ASN A 33 1.43 16.24 -10.08
CA ASN A 33 1.22 16.99 -11.31
C ASN A 33 0.59 18.35 -11.01
N LEU A 34 1.31 19.44 -11.35
CA LEU A 34 0.76 20.79 -11.24
C LEU A 34 -0.29 21.05 -12.31
N LEU A 35 -1.53 21.18 -11.88
CA LEU A 35 -2.66 21.60 -12.70
C LEU A 35 -3.33 22.82 -12.08
N ARG A 36 -3.92 23.67 -12.92
CA ARG A 36 -4.75 24.77 -12.41
C ARG A 36 -6.04 24.17 -11.86
N ASN A 37 -6.55 24.74 -10.77
CA ASN A 37 -7.90 24.40 -10.29
C ASN A 37 -8.94 24.52 -11.41
N GLY A 38 -9.80 23.50 -11.55
CA GLY A 38 -10.82 23.41 -12.60
C GLY A 38 -10.27 22.97 -13.96
N SER A 39 -9.10 22.33 -14.01
CA SER A 39 -8.48 21.85 -15.26
C SER A 39 -8.07 20.39 -15.19
N TRP A 40 -7.86 19.79 -16.35
CA TRP A 40 -7.43 18.40 -16.50
C TRP A 40 -6.40 18.29 -17.62
N SER A 41 -5.60 17.22 -17.61
CA SER A 41 -4.73 16.85 -18.71
C SER A 41 -4.49 15.34 -18.71
N ASN A 42 -4.26 14.79 -19.91
CA ASN A 42 -3.80 13.42 -20.06
C ASN A 42 -2.27 13.38 -19.93
N PHE A 43 -1.78 12.43 -19.14
CA PHE A 43 -0.35 12.19 -18.95
C PHE A 43 0.01 10.77 -19.38
N THR A 44 1.20 10.61 -19.96
CA THR A 44 1.81 9.31 -20.25
C THR A 44 2.81 8.88 -19.16
N SER A 45 3.02 9.73 -18.15
CA SER A 45 3.84 9.47 -16.97
C SER A 45 3.36 10.35 -15.83
N ILE A 46 3.17 9.77 -14.65
CA ILE A 46 2.94 10.48 -13.39
C ILE A 46 3.92 9.91 -12.35
N GLU A 47 4.31 10.70 -11.36
CA GLU A 47 5.29 10.26 -10.36
C GLU A 47 4.83 8.96 -9.68
N GLY A 48 5.73 7.98 -9.54
CA GLY A 48 5.46 6.71 -8.87
C GLY A 48 4.71 5.65 -9.69
N TRP A 49 4.03 6.02 -10.78
CA TRP A 49 3.18 5.10 -11.53
C TRP A 49 3.67 4.84 -12.96
N THR A 50 3.69 3.56 -13.34
CA THR A 50 3.76 3.15 -14.74
C THR A 50 2.39 3.33 -15.36
N VAL A 51 2.29 4.12 -16.42
CA VAL A 51 1.04 4.44 -17.10
C VAL A 51 0.90 3.59 -18.36
N GLY A 52 -0.30 3.04 -18.57
CA GLY A 52 -0.65 2.27 -19.76
C GLY A 52 -0.60 3.12 -21.04
N SER A 53 -0.58 2.44 -22.20
CA SER A 53 -0.37 3.08 -23.51
C SER A 53 -1.38 4.16 -23.90
N LYS A 54 -2.54 4.22 -23.24
CA LYS A 54 -3.57 5.23 -23.50
C LYS A 54 -3.42 6.47 -22.61
N GLY A 55 -2.59 6.41 -21.57
CA GLY A 55 -2.37 7.51 -20.64
C GLY A 55 -3.31 7.45 -19.43
N VAL A 56 -3.21 8.46 -18.58
CA VAL A 56 -4.05 8.68 -17.40
C VAL A 56 -4.55 10.12 -17.45
N GLU A 57 -5.85 10.34 -17.24
CA GLU A 57 -6.38 11.70 -17.10
C GLU A 57 -6.21 12.11 -15.65
N VAL A 58 -5.40 13.14 -15.40
CA VAL A 58 -5.32 13.78 -14.07
C VAL A 58 -6.23 15.01 -14.09
N ARG A 59 -7.12 15.10 -13.10
CA ARG A 59 -8.12 16.17 -12.97
C ARG A 59 -7.87 16.92 -11.68
N ASN A 60 -7.79 18.25 -11.74
CA ASN A 60 -7.77 19.09 -10.56
C ASN A 60 -9.16 19.71 -10.34
N ASN A 61 -9.94 19.13 -9.42
CA ASN A 61 -11.28 19.58 -9.04
C ASN A 61 -12.18 19.96 -10.24
N VAL A 62 -12.16 19.14 -11.29
CA VAL A 62 -12.98 19.32 -12.49
C VAL A 62 -13.72 18.04 -12.82
N SER A 63 -14.99 18.15 -13.20
CA SER A 63 -15.88 17.00 -13.40
C SER A 63 -15.98 16.08 -12.17
N GLY A 64 -15.93 16.70 -10.99
CA GLY A 64 -15.77 16.05 -9.69
C GLY A 64 -14.89 16.93 -8.81
N SER A 65 -14.83 16.62 -7.51
CA SER A 65 -13.88 17.20 -6.57
C SER A 65 -12.99 16.09 -6.02
N ALA A 66 -11.70 16.36 -5.85
CA ALA A 66 -10.77 15.42 -5.24
C ALA A 66 -11.23 15.06 -3.82
N LEU A 67 -10.98 13.82 -3.39
CA LEU A 67 -11.23 13.40 -2.02
C LEU A 67 -10.06 13.80 -1.13
N ASP A 68 -8.84 13.56 -1.60
CA ASP A 68 -7.60 13.99 -0.97
C ASP A 68 -6.93 15.07 -1.83
N GLY A 69 -6.33 16.09 -1.21
CA GLY A 69 -5.63 17.14 -1.95
C GLY A 69 -6.49 17.89 -2.98
N HIS A 70 -6.05 17.90 -4.23
CA HIS A 70 -6.62 18.67 -5.33
C HIS A 70 -6.84 17.86 -6.60
N ASN A 71 -6.04 16.83 -6.81
CA ASN A 71 -6.01 16.00 -8.00
C ASN A 71 -6.66 14.63 -7.74
N PHE A 72 -7.20 14.06 -8.79
CA PHE A 72 -7.62 12.66 -8.84
C PHE A 72 -7.51 12.18 -10.28
N VAL A 73 -7.61 10.88 -10.52
CA VAL A 73 -7.39 10.32 -11.86
C VAL A 73 -8.56 9.54 -12.42
N GLU A 74 -8.65 9.46 -13.75
CA GLU A 74 -9.48 8.52 -14.49
C GLU A 74 -8.63 7.74 -15.51
N LEU A 75 -9.03 6.49 -15.77
CA LEU A 75 -8.27 5.55 -16.59
C LEU A 75 -8.91 5.24 -17.95
N ASP A 76 -9.96 5.96 -18.36
CA ASP A 76 -10.48 5.92 -19.72
C ASP A 76 -10.22 7.26 -20.42
N THR A 77 -9.16 7.30 -21.23
CA THR A 77 -8.67 8.53 -21.86
C THR A 77 -9.10 8.57 -23.32
N THR A 78 -8.22 8.22 -24.25
CA THR A 78 -8.57 7.90 -25.66
C THR A 78 -9.04 6.45 -25.82
N GLY A 79 -9.20 5.77 -24.69
CA GLY A 79 -9.64 4.41 -24.50
C GLY A 79 -9.16 3.89 -23.14
N ASN A 80 -9.68 2.73 -22.73
CA ASN A 80 -9.32 2.12 -21.46
C ASN A 80 -7.80 1.95 -21.33
N SER A 81 -7.32 2.38 -20.18
CA SER A 81 -5.92 2.41 -19.78
C SER A 81 -5.75 1.76 -18.41
N SER A 82 -4.54 1.86 -17.90
CA SER A 82 -4.15 1.35 -16.59
C SER A 82 -3.06 2.20 -15.95
N ILE A 83 -2.94 2.11 -14.64
CA ILE A 83 -1.75 2.53 -13.90
C ILE A 83 -1.27 1.39 -13.02
N SER A 84 0.03 1.28 -12.81
CA SER A 84 0.59 0.31 -11.87
C SER A 84 1.81 0.84 -11.13
N GLN A 85 2.01 0.35 -9.91
CA GLN A 85 3.16 0.68 -9.09
C GLN A 85 3.65 -0.59 -8.37
N SER A 86 4.97 -0.82 -8.45
CA SER A 86 5.62 -1.92 -7.73
C SER A 86 6.16 -1.43 -6.40
N PHE A 87 6.04 -2.27 -5.38
CA PHE A 87 6.50 -2.00 -4.03
C PHE A 87 7.15 -3.25 -3.43
N ALA A 88 8.09 -3.05 -2.51
CA ALA A 88 8.72 -4.16 -1.80
C ALA A 88 7.76 -4.74 -0.76
N THR A 89 7.82 -6.07 -0.56
CA THR A 89 7.09 -6.74 0.53
C THR A 89 8.04 -7.55 1.40
N VAL A 90 7.62 -7.80 2.63
CA VAL A 90 8.26 -8.72 3.56
C VAL A 90 7.40 -9.97 3.68
N ALA A 91 8.03 -11.14 3.62
CA ALA A 91 7.32 -12.41 3.69
C ALA A 91 6.57 -12.55 5.01
N GLY A 92 5.27 -12.83 4.95
CA GLY A 92 4.43 -13.05 6.14
C GLY A 92 3.89 -11.77 6.79
N TYR A 93 4.27 -10.58 6.31
CA TYR A 93 3.69 -9.32 6.80
C TYR A 93 2.31 -9.10 6.16
N THR A 94 1.38 -8.57 6.95
CA THR A 94 0.05 -8.18 6.45
C THR A 94 0.08 -6.72 6.01
N TYR A 95 -0.36 -6.48 4.78
CA TYR A 95 -0.50 -5.17 4.17
C TYR A 95 -1.99 -4.84 4.03
N GLU A 96 -2.38 -3.60 4.28
CA GLU A 96 -3.70 -3.07 3.94
C GLU A 96 -3.60 -2.19 2.71
N LEU A 97 -4.40 -2.54 1.69
CA LEU A 97 -4.65 -1.71 0.53
C LEU A 97 -5.98 -1.00 0.73
N SER A 98 -5.98 0.32 0.63
CA SER A 98 -7.21 1.11 0.49
C SER A 98 -7.11 2.06 -0.70
N PHE A 99 -8.25 2.37 -1.31
CA PHE A 99 -8.37 3.38 -2.35
C PHE A 99 -9.80 3.87 -2.44
N SER A 100 -9.97 5.09 -2.91
CA SER A 100 -11.28 5.71 -3.06
C SER A 100 -11.67 5.81 -4.52
N TYR A 101 -12.95 5.59 -4.80
CA TYR A 101 -13.49 5.67 -6.15
C TYR A 101 -14.85 6.40 -6.17
N ALA A 102 -15.12 7.10 -7.26
CA ALA A 102 -16.39 7.78 -7.51
C ALA A 102 -16.67 7.80 -9.01
N ASN A 103 -17.93 7.68 -9.42
CA ASN A 103 -18.26 7.89 -10.83
C ASN A 103 -18.44 9.38 -11.13
N ARG A 104 -18.14 9.75 -12.37
CA ARG A 104 -18.39 11.10 -12.86
C ARG A 104 -19.91 11.36 -12.90
N SER A 105 -20.29 12.58 -12.56
CA SER A 105 -21.67 13.04 -12.78
C SER A 105 -21.86 13.38 -14.25
N ASP A 106 -22.47 12.45 -15.00
CA ASP A 106 -22.74 12.58 -16.43
C ASP A 106 -23.96 11.72 -16.85
N ASN A 107 -24.19 11.61 -18.16
CA ASN A 107 -25.30 10.87 -18.76
C ASN A 107 -24.87 9.56 -19.47
N ARG A 108 -23.66 9.05 -19.21
CA ARG A 108 -23.11 7.83 -19.84
C ARG A 108 -23.68 6.55 -19.24
N GLY A 109 -24.01 6.60 -17.94
CA GLY A 109 -24.55 5.47 -17.20
C GLY A 109 -23.49 4.45 -16.81
N ALA A 110 -23.91 3.40 -16.11
CA ALA A 110 -22.99 2.41 -15.51
C ALA A 110 -22.13 1.63 -16.52
N VAL A 111 -22.47 1.66 -17.81
CA VAL A 111 -21.73 0.95 -18.87
C VAL A 111 -20.35 1.56 -19.14
N SER A 112 -20.15 2.86 -18.92
CA SER A 112 -18.83 3.49 -19.04
C SER A 112 -18.00 3.38 -17.76
N ASN A 113 -18.60 2.93 -16.67
CA ASN A 113 -17.96 2.95 -15.36
C ASN A 113 -17.32 1.61 -14.99
N GLY A 114 -16.27 1.69 -14.18
CA GLY A 114 -15.65 0.55 -13.52
C GLY A 114 -14.13 0.60 -13.51
N ILE A 115 -13.55 0.20 -12.38
CA ILE A 115 -12.11 -0.05 -12.23
C ILE A 115 -11.92 -1.50 -11.82
N ALA A 116 -11.07 -2.23 -12.54
CA ALA A 116 -10.46 -3.46 -12.06
C ALA A 116 -9.18 -3.14 -11.30
N TRP A 117 -8.92 -3.87 -10.22
CA TRP A 117 -7.68 -3.77 -9.45
C TRP A 117 -7.07 -5.16 -9.23
N SER A 118 -5.76 -5.22 -9.07
CA SER A 118 -5.05 -6.46 -8.72
C SER A 118 -3.75 -6.21 -7.96
N VAL A 119 -3.41 -7.14 -7.08
CA VAL A 119 -2.13 -7.21 -6.36
C VAL A 119 -1.80 -8.66 -6.04
N GLY A 120 -0.67 -9.15 -6.55
CA GLY A 120 -0.33 -10.57 -6.44
C GLY A 120 -1.43 -11.47 -7.03
N SER A 121 -2.00 -12.37 -6.23
CA SER A 121 -3.12 -13.23 -6.63
C SER A 121 -4.50 -12.65 -6.35
N LEU A 122 -4.60 -11.49 -5.68
CA LEU A 122 -5.86 -10.83 -5.39
C LEU A 122 -6.26 -9.91 -6.53
N SER A 123 -7.55 -9.85 -6.80
CA SER A 123 -8.14 -8.93 -7.75
C SER A 123 -9.62 -8.69 -7.45
N GLY A 124 -10.17 -7.62 -8.01
CA GLY A 124 -11.58 -7.31 -7.92
C GLY A 124 -11.96 -6.16 -8.84
N THR A 125 -13.24 -5.79 -8.80
CA THR A 125 -13.78 -4.65 -9.55
C THR A 125 -14.61 -3.76 -8.64
N VAL A 126 -14.65 -2.47 -8.94
CA VAL A 126 -15.46 -1.46 -8.24
C VAL A 126 -16.07 -0.48 -9.25
N GLY A 127 -17.02 0.35 -8.81
CA GLY A 127 -17.49 1.50 -9.59
C GLY A 127 -18.48 1.20 -10.70
N GLN A 128 -18.86 -0.06 -10.96
CA GLN A 128 -19.80 -0.49 -12.01
C GLN A 128 -21.28 -0.13 -11.68
N ASN A 129 -21.53 1.15 -11.38
CA ASN A 129 -22.82 1.74 -11.04
C ASN A 129 -22.82 3.22 -11.47
N THR A 130 -23.73 4.05 -10.97
CA THR A 130 -23.80 5.49 -11.26
C THR A 130 -23.59 6.37 -10.03
N THR A 131 -23.04 5.83 -8.94
CA THR A 131 -22.82 6.56 -7.69
C THR A 131 -21.69 7.57 -7.86
N THR A 132 -22.00 8.85 -7.66
CA THR A 132 -21.05 9.96 -7.81
C THR A 132 -20.38 10.39 -6.52
N SER A 133 -20.79 9.84 -5.37
CA SER A 133 -20.13 10.07 -4.09
C SER A 133 -18.91 9.16 -3.94
N TRP A 134 -17.82 9.67 -3.39
CA TRP A 134 -16.65 8.88 -3.05
C TRP A 134 -16.99 7.73 -2.12
N THR A 135 -16.49 6.54 -2.48
CA THR A 135 -16.55 5.32 -1.67
C THR A 135 -15.13 4.80 -1.51
N THR A 136 -14.76 4.39 -0.30
CA THR A 136 -13.46 3.77 -0.04
C THR A 136 -13.58 2.25 -0.04
N TYR A 137 -12.75 1.59 -0.83
CA TYR A 137 -12.54 0.16 -0.78
C TYR A 137 -11.30 -0.15 0.07
N THR A 138 -11.38 -1.18 0.90
CA THR A 138 -10.26 -1.65 1.74
C THR A 138 -10.17 -3.16 1.66
N THR A 139 -8.95 -3.67 1.55
CA THR A 139 -8.64 -5.11 1.63
C THR A 139 -7.26 -5.31 2.24
N SER A 140 -6.94 -6.54 2.64
CA SER A 140 -5.62 -6.89 3.14
C SER A 140 -5.04 -8.12 2.45
N PHE A 141 -3.71 -8.20 2.43
CA PHE A 141 -2.99 -9.31 1.82
C PHE A 141 -1.65 -9.58 2.52
N ILE A 142 -1.11 -10.78 2.29
CA ILE A 142 0.16 -11.20 2.88
C ILE A 142 1.28 -10.98 1.86
N GLY A 143 2.33 -10.26 2.29
CA GLY A 143 3.55 -10.09 1.52
C GLY A 143 4.29 -11.41 1.32
N THR A 144 4.93 -11.56 0.16
CA THR A 144 5.68 -12.77 -0.20
C THR A 144 7.17 -12.66 0.07
N GLY A 145 7.66 -11.46 0.41
CA GLY A 145 9.09 -11.17 0.52
C GLY A 145 9.74 -10.77 -0.81
N ASN A 146 9.00 -10.86 -1.91
CA ASN A 146 9.40 -10.35 -3.22
C ASN A 146 8.63 -9.06 -3.55
N PRO A 147 9.10 -8.23 -4.48
CA PRO A 147 8.33 -7.11 -5.00
C PRO A 147 6.96 -7.58 -5.53
N MET A 148 5.92 -6.82 -5.21
CA MET A 148 4.57 -6.99 -5.75
C MET A 148 4.19 -5.75 -6.55
N THR A 149 3.18 -5.90 -7.42
CA THR A 149 2.67 -4.80 -8.25
C THR A 149 1.19 -4.63 -8.02
N LEU A 150 0.78 -3.42 -7.64
CA LEU A 150 -0.61 -2.98 -7.64
C LEU A 150 -0.93 -2.44 -9.03
N THR A 151 -2.04 -2.88 -9.62
CA THR A 151 -2.53 -2.39 -10.91
C THR A 151 -3.98 -1.96 -10.78
N PHE A 152 -4.32 -0.83 -11.41
CA PHE A 152 -5.70 -0.40 -11.67
C PHE A 152 -5.91 -0.27 -13.17
N ALA A 153 -7.09 -0.65 -13.67
CA ALA A 153 -7.45 -0.53 -15.08
C ALA A 153 -8.93 -0.16 -15.26
N ALA A 154 -9.23 0.69 -16.23
CA ALA A 154 -10.61 0.95 -16.63
C ALA A 154 -11.20 -0.29 -17.32
N ILE A 155 -12.45 -0.64 -16.95
CA ILE A 155 -13.16 -1.81 -17.50
C ILE A 155 -14.52 -1.47 -18.12
N GLY A 156 -14.93 -0.21 -18.06
CA GLY A 156 -16.13 0.27 -18.73
C GLY A 156 -15.98 0.29 -20.26
N ARG A 157 -17.01 0.78 -20.94
CA ARG A 157 -16.92 1.14 -22.36
C ARG A 157 -15.84 2.21 -22.54
N ALA A 158 -14.90 1.97 -23.45
CA ALA A 158 -13.89 2.94 -23.86
C ALA A 158 -14.52 4.11 -24.63
N ASP A 159 -14.98 5.13 -23.91
CA ASP A 159 -15.63 6.32 -24.48
C ASP A 159 -15.18 7.66 -23.88
N SER A 160 -14.04 7.65 -23.16
CA SER A 160 -13.39 8.78 -22.49
C SER A 160 -14.09 9.21 -21.18
N TYR A 161 -14.84 8.30 -20.57
CA TYR A 161 -15.55 8.52 -19.32
C TYR A 161 -15.44 7.26 -18.46
N GLY A 162 -15.29 7.44 -17.16
CA GLY A 162 -15.32 6.30 -16.26
C GLY A 162 -15.29 6.67 -14.80
N THR A 163 -14.84 5.70 -14.02
CA THR A 163 -14.71 5.83 -12.58
C THR A 163 -13.42 6.56 -12.24
N SER A 164 -13.55 7.58 -11.39
CA SER A 164 -12.44 8.31 -10.79
C SER A 164 -11.79 7.49 -9.67
N LEU A 165 -10.48 7.64 -9.50
CA LEU A 165 -9.65 6.99 -8.49
C LEU A 165 -8.85 8.07 -7.74
N ASP A 166 -8.80 7.95 -6.41
CA ASP A 166 -8.07 8.86 -5.53
C ASP A 166 -7.66 8.15 -4.23
N ASN A 167 -6.78 8.78 -3.45
CA ASN A 167 -6.40 8.37 -2.10
C ASN A 167 -5.99 6.90 -1.99
N VAL A 168 -5.10 6.45 -2.88
CA VAL A 168 -4.58 5.08 -2.87
C VAL A 168 -3.52 4.96 -1.79
N SER A 169 -3.78 4.10 -0.79
CA SER A 169 -2.87 3.85 0.33
C SER A 169 -2.54 2.38 0.46
N LEU A 170 -1.27 2.10 0.71
CA LEU A 170 -0.76 0.79 1.06
C LEU A 170 0.12 0.91 2.31
N SER A 171 -0.28 0.28 3.42
CA SER A 171 0.47 0.32 4.67
C SER A 171 0.60 -1.07 5.30
N VAL A 172 1.52 -1.22 6.25
CA VAL A 172 1.71 -2.46 7.01
C VAL A 172 0.81 -2.41 8.25
N LEU A 173 -0.17 -3.32 8.37
CA LEU A 173 -1.15 -3.29 9.46
C LEU A 173 -0.60 -3.65 10.84
N SER A 174 0.49 -4.42 10.88
CA SER A 174 1.35 -4.69 12.02
C SER A 174 2.18 -5.94 11.73
N THR A 175 3.36 -6.00 12.32
CA THR A 175 4.21 -7.19 12.28
C THR A 175 3.84 -8.06 13.47
N VAL A 176 3.36 -9.29 13.26
CA VAL A 176 3.47 -10.29 14.33
C VAL A 176 4.97 -10.56 14.50
N PRO A 177 5.60 -10.27 15.66
CA PRO A 177 7.00 -10.59 15.85
C PRO A 177 7.14 -12.11 15.93
N GLU A 178 7.57 -12.76 14.86
CA GLU A 178 8.01 -14.15 14.93
C GLU A 178 9.52 -14.24 15.14
N PRO A 179 10.07 -15.44 15.35
CA PRO A 179 10.29 -16.18 16.60
C PRO A 179 11.42 -15.62 17.49
N GLN A 180 11.88 -14.38 17.26
CA GLN A 180 12.90 -13.75 18.11
C GLN A 180 12.47 -13.68 19.58
N GLY A 181 11.16 -13.51 19.85
CA GLY A 181 10.60 -13.60 21.19
C GLY A 181 10.88 -14.96 21.83
N TYR A 182 10.69 -16.06 21.09
CA TYR A 182 11.00 -17.41 21.58
C TYR A 182 12.51 -17.65 21.70
N ALA A 183 13.31 -17.17 20.74
CA ALA A 183 14.76 -17.31 20.80
C ALA A 183 15.35 -16.54 22.00
N LEU A 184 14.86 -15.32 22.27
CA LEU A 184 15.25 -14.51 23.44
C LEU A 184 14.68 -15.08 24.75
N MET A 185 13.47 -15.63 24.73
CA MET A 185 12.90 -16.33 25.88
C MET A 185 13.70 -17.59 26.20
N LEU A 186 14.06 -18.40 25.19
CA LEU A 186 14.88 -19.61 25.36
C LEU A 186 16.31 -19.26 25.77
N ALA A 187 16.92 -18.21 25.20
CA ALA A 187 18.22 -17.70 25.63
C ALA A 187 18.16 -17.19 27.08
N GLY A 188 17.14 -16.41 27.44
CA GLY A 188 16.88 -15.93 28.79
C GLY A 188 16.72 -17.08 29.79
N LEU A 189 15.84 -18.03 29.51
CA LEU A 189 15.64 -19.23 30.33
C LEU A 189 16.90 -20.10 30.42
N GLY A 190 17.66 -20.23 29.33
CA GLY A 190 18.94 -20.93 29.29
C GLY A 190 19.98 -20.32 30.23
N THR A 191 20.10 -18.98 30.26
CA THR A 191 21.01 -18.28 31.18
C THR A 191 20.58 -18.46 32.64
N VAL A 192 19.29 -18.35 32.95
CA VAL A 192 18.74 -18.59 34.30
C VAL A 192 19.02 -20.03 34.76
N GLY A 193 18.85 -21.02 33.88
CA GLY A 193 19.17 -22.42 34.15
C GLY A 193 20.66 -22.66 34.45
N LEU A 194 21.56 -22.03 33.70
CA LEU A 194 23.01 -22.13 33.93
C LEU A 194 23.45 -21.49 35.27
N LEU A 195 22.85 -20.34 35.62
CA LEU A 195 23.15 -19.65 36.88
C LEU A 195 22.64 -20.43 38.10
N SER A 196 21.45 -21.02 38.03
CA SER A 196 20.88 -21.84 39.11
C SER A 196 21.65 -23.15 39.32
N ARG A 197 22.17 -23.78 38.26
CA ARG A 197 23.05 -24.96 38.36
C ARG A 197 24.39 -24.66 39.06
N ARG A 198 24.96 -23.47 38.85
CA ARG A 198 26.22 -23.06 39.50
C ARG A 198 26.07 -22.85 41.00
N ARG A 199 24.93 -22.31 41.46
CA ARG A 199 24.66 -22.10 42.88
C ARG A 199 24.53 -23.42 43.67
N ARG A 200 23.96 -24.47 43.08
CA ARG A 200 23.85 -25.80 43.72
C ARG A 200 25.16 -26.56 43.85
N ARG A 201 26.19 -26.22 43.06
CA ARG A 201 27.51 -26.89 43.11
C ARG A 201 28.48 -26.28 44.13
N ASN A 202 28.13 -25.14 44.71
CA ASN A 202 28.94 -24.40 45.67
C ASN A 202 28.38 -24.46 47.11
N VAL A 203 27.45 -25.38 47.36
CA VAL A 203 26.97 -25.80 48.69
C VAL A 203 27.34 -27.27 48.84
#